data_AF-F6KMG5-F1
#
_entry.id   AF-F6KMG5-F1
#
_cell.length_a   1.000
_cell.length_b   1.000
_cell.length_c   1.000
_cell.angle_alpha   90.00
_cell.angle_beta   90.00
_cell.angle_gamma   90.00
#
_symmetry.space_group_name_H-M   'P 1'
#
loop_
_entity.id
_entity.type
_entity.pdbx_description
1 polymer ?
#
loop_
_entity_poly.entity_id
_entity_poly.type
_entity_poly.pdbx_seq_one_letter_code
_entity_poly.pdbx_strand_id
1 'polypeptide(L)'
;GTRKSKKLAHQLKDKAKDEEELKKQFNSVWSGWVREVTAGTKPIEDISYEGDLTIILQELGFEWSLIAESESSGRYKQIAEMGDYIHYVALSKDRDKENCSSPANRFFEFVSETTTKAEYYLKGYFQYEEQKLIRSLIDSIEKQSLDAIKNKPVATRGYSPIYLQEVANSVKENVTKFESKRKYALKKEFTVDLLLYVFDKAGRWLSESHKKFKMDNDAVTYVESKKMQYYNIFRSFCRGSSSAVVFGELICEKLSSSTVEAVCNKTAIDLAGEMKCSFPAFSGNR
;
A
#
# COMPACT_ATOMS: atom_id res chain seq x y z
N GLY A 1 9.46 24.19 -25.75
CA GLY A 1 10.25 24.84 -24.69
C GLY A 1 11.55 25.45 -25.21
N THR A 2 12.49 24.62 -25.68
CA THR A 2 13.90 24.98 -25.90
C THR A 2 14.15 26.19 -26.80
N ARG A 3 13.36 26.38 -27.88
CA ARG A 3 13.51 27.53 -28.80
C ARG A 3 13.05 28.86 -28.18
N LYS A 4 12.00 28.85 -27.34
CA LYS A 4 11.51 30.05 -26.62
C LYS A 4 12.53 30.46 -25.55
N SER A 5 13.00 29.52 -24.73
CA SER A 5 14.02 29.79 -23.69
C SER A 5 15.37 30.22 -24.28
N LYS A 6 15.81 29.67 -25.43
CA LYS A 6 17.05 30.10 -26.08
C LYS A 6 16.97 31.52 -26.62
N LYS A 7 15.82 31.92 -27.19
CA LYS A 7 15.58 33.31 -27.63
C LYS A 7 15.62 34.28 -26.44
N LEU A 8 14.95 33.93 -25.34
CA LEU A 8 14.94 34.75 -24.13
C LEU A 8 16.34 34.86 -23.50
N ALA A 9 17.07 33.75 -23.40
CA ALA A 9 18.45 33.74 -22.88
C ALA A 9 19.38 34.63 -23.70
N HIS A 10 19.19 34.69 -25.02
CA HIS A 10 19.96 35.57 -25.90
C HIS A 10 19.64 37.06 -25.68
N GLN A 11 18.39 37.39 -25.37
CA GLN A 11 17.96 38.76 -25.03
C GLN A 11 18.43 39.22 -23.64
N LEU A 12 18.69 38.27 -22.74
CA LEU A 12 19.08 38.55 -21.35
C LEU A 12 20.58 38.39 -21.09
N LYS A 13 21.39 38.18 -22.13
CA LYS A 13 22.83 37.93 -22.03
C LYS A 13 23.58 39.03 -21.26
N ASP A 14 23.14 40.28 -21.39
CA ASP A 14 23.77 41.45 -20.73
C ASP A 14 23.21 41.72 -19.31
N LYS A 15 22.11 41.05 -18.93
CA LYS A 15 21.45 41.17 -17.61
C LYS A 15 21.75 40.00 -16.67
N ALA A 16 22.63 39.08 -17.07
CA ALA A 16 22.89 37.80 -16.39
C ALA A 16 23.55 37.91 -15.00
N LYS A 17 23.74 39.12 -14.45
CA LYS A 17 24.32 39.36 -13.12
C LYS A 17 23.28 39.36 -11.99
N ASP A 18 22.00 39.54 -12.31
CA ASP A 18 20.91 39.51 -11.33
C ASP A 18 20.22 38.14 -11.35
N GLU A 19 20.51 37.32 -10.35
CA GLU A 19 19.99 35.95 -10.23
C GLU A 19 18.47 35.94 -9.90
N GLU A 20 17.97 36.95 -9.18
CA GLU A 20 16.54 37.05 -8.85
C GLU A 20 15.72 37.36 -10.11
N GLU A 21 16.18 38.31 -10.92
CA GLU A 21 15.51 38.69 -12.16
C GLU A 21 15.55 37.55 -13.19
N LEU A 22 16.69 36.84 -13.31
CA LEU A 22 16.80 35.63 -14.14
C LEU A 22 15.76 34.57 -13.75
N LYS A 23 15.62 34.31 -12.45
CA LYS A 23 14.67 33.31 -11.92
C LYS A 23 13.23 33.73 -12.16
N LYS A 24 12.90 35.02 -12.01
CA LYS A 24 11.58 35.58 -12.32
C LYS A 24 11.21 35.43 -13.79
N GLN A 25 12.12 35.80 -14.70
CA GLN A 25 11.94 35.67 -16.16
C GLN A 25 11.78 34.20 -16.57
N PHE A 26 12.63 33.31 -16.03
CA PHE A 26 12.50 31.88 -16.25
C PHE A 26 11.15 31.36 -15.77
N ASN A 27 10.72 31.68 -14.55
CA ASN A 27 9.45 31.23 -13.98
C ASN A 27 8.25 31.64 -14.84
N SER A 28 8.27 32.85 -15.42
CA SER A 28 7.21 33.32 -16.31
C SER A 28 7.13 32.51 -17.60
N VAL A 29 8.26 32.14 -18.21
CA VAL A 29 8.27 31.32 -19.43
C VAL A 29 7.98 29.85 -19.09
N TRP A 30 8.46 29.38 -17.96
CA TRP A 30 8.24 28.04 -17.46
C TRP A 30 6.75 27.79 -17.23
N SER A 31 6.04 28.64 -16.48
CA SER A 31 4.61 28.43 -16.19
C SER A 31 3.75 28.39 -17.46
N GLY A 32 4.03 29.27 -18.43
CA GLY A 32 3.36 29.26 -19.73
C GLY A 32 3.65 27.98 -20.50
N TRP A 33 4.89 27.49 -20.47
CA TRP A 33 5.28 26.25 -21.14
C TRP A 33 4.69 25.00 -20.46
N VAL A 34 4.67 24.93 -19.12
CA VAL A 34 4.01 23.84 -18.39
C VAL A 34 2.55 23.77 -18.80
N ARG A 35 1.83 24.89 -18.74
CA ARG A 35 0.43 24.97 -19.16
C ARG A 35 0.21 24.56 -20.62
N GLU A 36 1.11 24.93 -21.54
CA GLU A 36 1.02 24.53 -22.96
C GLU A 36 1.24 23.02 -23.14
N VAL A 37 2.21 22.43 -22.43
CA VAL A 37 2.59 21.01 -22.61
C VAL A 37 1.65 20.06 -21.88
N THR A 38 1.06 20.50 -20.78
CA THR A 38 0.07 19.71 -20.02
C THR A 38 -1.36 20.06 -20.43
N ALA A 39 -1.55 20.88 -21.46
CA ALA A 39 -2.87 21.22 -21.99
C ALA A 39 -3.51 19.96 -22.59
N GLY A 40 -4.47 19.37 -21.88
CA GLY A 40 -5.17 18.14 -22.28
C GLY A 40 -4.74 16.89 -21.51
N THR A 41 -3.74 16.97 -20.63
CA THR A 41 -3.44 15.87 -19.70
C THR A 41 -4.33 15.97 -18.47
N LYS A 42 -4.98 14.87 -18.08
CA LYS A 42 -5.65 14.79 -16.78
C LYS A 42 -4.62 14.46 -15.71
N PRO A 43 -4.62 15.16 -14.55
CA PRO A 43 -3.81 14.76 -13.42
C PRO A 43 -4.14 13.33 -12.99
N ILE A 44 -3.13 12.60 -12.54
CA ILE A 44 -3.36 11.27 -11.96
C ILE A 44 -3.99 11.48 -10.57
N GLU A 45 -5.19 10.92 -10.38
CA GLU A 45 -5.94 11.01 -9.13
C GLU A 45 -5.21 10.29 -7.98
N ASP A 46 -5.47 10.69 -6.74
CA ASP A 46 -4.99 9.95 -5.56
C ASP A 46 -5.82 8.67 -5.36
N ILE A 47 -5.26 7.69 -4.63
CA ILE A 47 -5.97 6.45 -4.35
C ILE A 47 -7.16 6.74 -3.42
N SER A 48 -8.35 6.27 -3.80
CA SER A 48 -9.54 6.29 -2.94
C SER A 48 -9.58 5.03 -2.06
N TYR A 49 -8.58 4.87 -1.20
CA TYR A 49 -8.33 3.58 -0.53
C TYR A 49 -9.50 3.10 0.33
N GLU A 50 -10.04 3.99 1.17
CA GLU A 50 -11.16 3.70 2.08
C GLU A 50 -12.46 3.44 1.30
N GLY A 51 -12.67 4.17 0.19
CA GLY A 51 -13.82 3.99 -0.69
C GLY A 51 -13.78 2.63 -1.41
N ASP A 52 -12.64 2.29 -1.99
CA ASP A 52 -12.45 1.01 -2.69
C ASP A 52 -12.61 -0.17 -1.72
N LEU A 53 -12.07 -0.06 -0.51
CA LEU A 53 -12.22 -1.06 0.54
C LEU A 53 -13.69 -1.27 0.93
N THR A 54 -14.43 -0.18 1.14
CA THR A 54 -15.86 -0.20 1.45
C THR A 54 -16.64 -0.94 0.36
N ILE A 55 -16.41 -0.59 -0.91
CA ILE A 55 -17.08 -1.18 -2.06
C ILE A 55 -16.80 -2.68 -2.11
N ILE A 56 -15.54 -3.08 -1.95
CA ILE A 56 -15.14 -4.50 -1.98
C ILE A 56 -15.81 -5.29 -0.86
N LEU A 57 -15.86 -4.76 0.36
CA LEU A 57 -16.52 -5.44 1.48
C LEU A 57 -18.03 -5.62 1.23
N GLN A 58 -18.69 -4.61 0.64
CA GLN A 58 -20.09 -4.72 0.23
C GLN A 58 -20.29 -5.74 -0.90
N GLU A 59 -19.42 -5.75 -1.92
CA GLU A 59 -19.45 -6.73 -3.02
C GLU A 59 -19.27 -8.18 -2.51
N LEU A 60 -18.49 -8.36 -1.44
CA LEU A 60 -18.34 -9.66 -0.79
C LEU A 60 -19.56 -10.11 0.03
N GLY A 61 -20.55 -9.22 0.21
CA GLY A 61 -21.82 -9.48 0.90
C GLY A 61 -21.83 -9.09 2.37
N PHE A 62 -20.91 -8.24 2.84
CA PHE A 62 -20.90 -7.77 4.23
C PHE A 62 -21.82 -6.56 4.42
N GLU A 63 -22.53 -6.56 5.55
CA GLU A 63 -23.46 -5.49 5.92
C GLU A 63 -22.70 -4.21 6.30
N TRP A 64 -23.20 -3.06 5.86
CA TRP A 64 -22.58 -1.77 6.16
C TRP A 64 -22.42 -1.49 7.67
N SER A 65 -23.43 -1.88 8.46
CA SER A 65 -23.40 -1.75 9.92
C SER A 65 -22.24 -2.50 10.54
N LEU A 66 -21.93 -3.71 10.04
CA LEU A 66 -20.83 -4.54 10.51
C LEU A 66 -19.48 -3.89 10.20
N ILE A 67 -19.31 -3.39 8.98
CA ILE A 67 -18.09 -2.72 8.53
C ILE A 67 -17.85 -1.47 9.39
N ALA A 68 -18.86 -0.62 9.54
CA ALA A 68 -18.77 0.61 10.32
C ALA A 68 -18.49 0.36 11.82
N GLU A 69 -19.08 -0.70 12.40
CA GLU A 69 -18.79 -1.10 13.79
C GLU A 69 -17.33 -1.54 13.95
N SER A 70 -16.85 -2.38 13.05
CA SER A 70 -15.44 -2.84 13.04
C SER A 70 -14.47 -1.67 12.91
N GLU A 71 -14.70 -0.75 11.96
CA GLU A 71 -13.87 0.43 11.74
C GLU A 71 -13.85 1.37 12.96
N SER A 72 -15.04 1.71 13.47
CA SER A 72 -15.18 2.63 14.62
C SER A 72 -14.61 2.04 15.92
N SER A 73 -14.72 0.73 16.11
CA SER A 73 -14.15 0.05 17.28
C SER A 73 -12.61 -0.05 17.22
N GLY A 74 -12.03 -0.04 16.01
CA GLY A 74 -10.59 -0.22 15.78
C GLY A 74 -10.03 -1.58 16.23
N ARG A 75 -10.88 -2.53 16.64
CA ARG A 75 -10.46 -3.84 17.19
C ARG A 75 -9.69 -4.67 16.18
N TYR A 76 -10.02 -4.53 14.90
CA TYR A 76 -9.35 -5.21 13.80
C TYR A 76 -7.82 -4.99 13.81
N LYS A 77 -7.34 -3.83 14.26
CA LYS A 77 -5.89 -3.51 14.32
C LYS A 77 -5.11 -4.43 15.25
N GLN A 78 -5.78 -5.01 16.24
CA GLN A 78 -5.19 -5.88 17.25
C GLN A 78 -5.55 -7.36 17.02
N ILE A 79 -6.16 -7.71 15.89
CA ILE A 79 -6.65 -9.08 15.66
C ILE A 79 -5.53 -10.12 15.78
N ALA A 80 -4.30 -9.84 15.32
CA ALA A 80 -3.18 -10.78 15.46
C ALA A 80 -2.67 -10.94 16.92
N GLU A 81 -2.84 -9.90 17.75
CA GLU A 81 -2.27 -9.78 19.09
C GLU A 81 -3.26 -10.18 20.20
N MET A 82 -4.57 -10.18 19.90
CA MET A 82 -5.64 -10.34 20.87
C MET A 82 -5.54 -11.62 21.71
N GLY A 83 -5.16 -12.73 21.08
CA GLY A 83 -4.88 -14.01 21.74
C GLY A 83 -6.06 -14.77 22.33
N ASP A 84 -7.22 -14.13 22.49
CA ASP A 84 -8.50 -14.78 22.74
C ASP A 84 -9.50 -14.51 21.61
N TYR A 85 -9.73 -15.52 20.78
CA TYR A 85 -10.61 -15.50 19.62
C TYR A 85 -11.99 -16.10 19.88
N ILE A 86 -12.35 -16.43 21.13
CA ILE A 86 -13.64 -17.09 21.44
C ILE A 86 -14.84 -16.29 20.92
N HIS A 87 -14.78 -14.96 21.01
CA HIS A 87 -15.85 -14.08 20.57
C HIS A 87 -16.09 -14.12 19.04
N TYR A 88 -15.11 -14.58 18.25
CA TYR A 88 -15.24 -14.81 16.80
C TYR A 88 -15.78 -16.18 16.44
N VAL A 89 -16.01 -17.08 17.40
CA VAL A 89 -16.41 -18.46 17.13
C VAL A 89 -17.92 -18.61 17.25
N ALA A 90 -18.54 -19.26 16.26
CA ALA A 90 -19.92 -19.71 16.26
C ALA A 90 -19.96 -21.24 16.29
N LEU A 91 -20.64 -21.82 17.29
CA LEU A 91 -20.70 -23.27 17.45
C LEU A 91 -21.73 -23.95 16.53
N SER A 92 -22.69 -23.22 15.99
CA SER A 92 -23.60 -23.75 14.98
C SER A 92 -22.95 -23.65 13.60
N LYS A 93 -22.71 -24.80 12.97
CA LYS A 93 -22.76 -24.84 11.51
C LYS A 93 -24.24 -24.78 11.14
N ASP A 94 -24.79 -23.58 10.98
CA ASP A 94 -26.02 -23.44 10.19
C ASP A 94 -25.67 -23.70 8.73
N ARG A 95 -25.59 -24.99 8.39
CA ARG A 95 -25.85 -25.48 7.04
C ARG A 95 -27.07 -26.37 7.18
N ASP A 96 -28.18 -25.86 6.67
CA ASP A 96 -29.41 -26.57 6.32
C ASP A 96 -29.92 -27.59 7.36
N LYS A 97 -30.97 -27.18 8.08
CA LYS A 97 -31.85 -28.06 8.84
C LYS A 97 -32.42 -29.16 7.93
N GLU A 98 -31.76 -30.32 7.90
CA GLU A 98 -32.44 -31.59 7.67
C GLU A 98 -31.99 -32.62 8.73
N ASN A 99 -32.87 -32.80 9.72
CA ASN A 99 -33.09 -33.99 10.52
C ASN A 99 -31.88 -34.88 10.86
N CYS A 100 -31.15 -34.51 11.90
CA CYS A 100 -30.48 -35.49 12.76
C CYS A 100 -30.70 -35.12 14.23
N SER A 101 -31.64 -35.81 14.86
CA SER A 101 -31.96 -35.77 16.29
C SER A 101 -30.86 -36.49 17.10
N SER A 102 -29.64 -35.94 17.08
CA SER A 102 -28.58 -36.40 17.98
C SER A 102 -28.74 -35.76 19.36
N PRO A 103 -28.34 -36.44 20.45
CA PRO A 103 -28.34 -35.87 21.81
C PRO A 103 -27.54 -34.56 21.92
N ALA A 104 -26.55 -34.35 21.04
CA ALA A 104 -25.77 -33.12 20.97
C ALA A 104 -26.64 -31.92 20.57
N ASN A 105 -27.52 -32.04 19.57
CA ASN A 105 -28.37 -30.93 19.11
C ASN A 105 -29.37 -30.48 20.19
N ARG A 106 -29.89 -31.41 21.00
CA ARG A 106 -30.80 -31.11 22.12
C ARG A 106 -30.07 -30.41 23.28
N PHE A 107 -28.82 -30.78 23.50
CA PHE A 107 -27.93 -30.11 24.46
C PHE A 107 -27.57 -28.70 23.97
N PHE A 108 -27.45 -28.49 22.67
CA PHE A 108 -27.16 -27.21 22.03
C PHE A 108 -28.31 -26.20 22.14
N GLU A 109 -29.55 -26.63 21.90
CA GLU A 109 -30.76 -25.80 22.06
C GLU A 109 -30.92 -25.28 23.50
N PHE A 110 -30.56 -26.12 24.49
CA PHE A 110 -30.54 -25.77 25.90
C PHE A 110 -29.43 -24.76 26.29
N VAL A 111 -28.31 -24.75 25.58
CA VAL A 111 -27.18 -23.84 25.88
C VAL A 111 -27.38 -22.45 25.25
N SER A 112 -28.08 -22.35 24.11
CA SER A 112 -28.37 -21.07 23.45
C SER A 112 -29.33 -20.15 24.23
N GLU A 113 -30.11 -20.67 25.17
CA GLU A 113 -31.09 -19.88 25.94
C GLU A 113 -30.48 -18.97 27.01
N THR A 114 -29.18 -19.10 27.33
CA THR A 114 -28.51 -18.19 28.28
C THR A 114 -27.07 -17.86 27.84
N THR A 115 -26.87 -16.66 27.28
CA THR A 115 -25.58 -16.17 26.74
C THR A 115 -24.41 -16.31 27.71
N THR A 116 -24.63 -16.14 29.01
CA THR A 116 -23.56 -16.18 30.03
C THR A 116 -23.08 -17.60 30.36
N LYS A 117 -23.92 -18.63 30.26
CA LYS A 117 -23.50 -20.02 30.48
C LYS A 117 -22.81 -20.59 29.25
N ALA A 118 -23.30 -20.28 28.06
CA ALA A 118 -22.70 -20.69 26.79
C ALA A 118 -21.25 -20.23 26.66
N GLU A 119 -20.95 -18.96 27.00
CA GLU A 119 -19.59 -18.41 27.02
C GLU A 119 -18.66 -19.13 28.00
N TYR A 120 -19.16 -19.49 29.19
CA TYR A 120 -18.37 -20.19 30.22
C TYR A 120 -18.01 -21.63 29.79
N TYR A 121 -18.95 -22.35 29.16
CA TYR A 121 -18.70 -23.68 28.62
C TYR A 121 -17.81 -23.63 27.37
N LEU A 122 -17.99 -22.63 26.51
CA LEU A 122 -17.10 -22.34 25.38
C LEU A 122 -15.67 -22.12 25.83
N LYS A 123 -15.45 -21.34 26.88
CA LYS A 123 -14.11 -21.06 27.42
C LYS A 123 -13.43 -22.31 27.99
N GLY A 124 -14.19 -23.28 28.49
CA GLY A 124 -13.68 -24.59 28.90
C GLY A 124 -13.40 -25.56 27.74
N TYR A 125 -14.09 -25.41 26.61
CA TYR A 125 -13.99 -26.31 25.44
C TYR A 125 -13.09 -25.77 24.31
N PHE A 126 -12.91 -24.45 24.22
CA PHE A 126 -12.11 -23.80 23.19
C PHE A 126 -10.64 -23.85 23.59
N GLN A 127 -10.02 -24.97 23.21
CA GLN A 127 -8.69 -25.34 23.66
C GLN A 127 -7.64 -24.32 23.21
N TYR A 128 -6.59 -24.17 24.01
CA TYR A 128 -5.41 -23.36 23.69
C TYR A 128 -4.84 -23.64 22.28
N GLU A 129 -4.93 -24.89 21.82
CA GLU A 129 -4.50 -25.27 20.47
C GLU A 129 -5.38 -24.67 19.36
N GLU A 130 -6.70 -24.51 19.56
CA GLU A 130 -7.57 -23.84 18.59
C GLU A 130 -7.28 -22.34 18.49
N GLN A 131 -6.99 -21.69 19.62
CA GLN A 131 -6.54 -20.29 19.65
C GLN A 131 -5.25 -20.10 18.84
N LYS A 132 -4.28 -21.02 18.98
CA LYS A 132 -3.04 -21.01 18.16
C LYS A 132 -3.32 -21.21 16.68
N LEU A 133 -4.28 -22.07 16.32
CA LEU A 133 -4.63 -22.34 14.93
C LEU A 133 -5.26 -21.11 14.27
N ILE A 134 -6.12 -20.37 14.98
CA ILE A 134 -6.65 -19.08 14.48
C ILE A 134 -5.53 -18.05 14.34
N ARG A 135 -4.62 -17.93 15.32
CA ARG A 135 -3.47 -17.04 15.19
C ARG A 135 -2.61 -17.39 13.97
N SER A 136 -2.30 -18.67 13.79
CA SER A 136 -1.53 -19.14 12.63
C SER A 136 -2.25 -18.88 11.30
N LEU A 137 -3.59 -18.90 11.27
CA LEU A 137 -4.38 -18.52 10.10
C LEU A 137 -4.19 -17.03 9.79
N ILE A 138 -4.32 -16.16 10.80
CA ILE A 138 -4.13 -14.70 10.66
C ILE A 138 -2.73 -14.39 10.15
N ASP A 139 -1.68 -14.93 10.79
CA ASP A 139 -0.28 -14.69 10.41
C ASP A 139 0.00 -15.13 8.97
N SER A 140 -0.53 -16.29 8.58
CA SER A 140 -0.39 -16.85 7.23
C SER A 140 -1.08 -15.97 6.19
N ILE A 141 -2.32 -15.55 6.47
CA ILE A 141 -3.11 -14.69 5.57
C ILE A 141 -2.46 -13.30 5.44
N GLU A 142 -2.01 -12.70 6.54
CA GLU A 142 -1.30 -11.42 6.52
C GLU A 142 -0.09 -11.50 5.59
N LYS A 143 0.78 -12.49 5.81
CA LYS A 143 1.99 -12.67 5.01
C LYS A 143 1.66 -12.85 3.53
N GLN A 144 0.76 -13.77 3.20
CA GLN A 144 0.37 -14.05 1.81
C GLN A 144 -0.22 -12.82 1.12
N SER A 145 -1.08 -12.08 1.83
CA SER A 145 -1.75 -10.91 1.29
C SER A 145 -0.78 -9.75 1.05
N LEU A 146 0.11 -9.49 2.01
CA LEU A 146 1.14 -8.45 1.87
C LEU A 146 2.12 -8.78 0.76
N ASP A 147 2.54 -10.04 0.63
CA ASP A 147 3.42 -10.47 -0.46
C ASP A 147 2.71 -10.35 -1.82
N ALA A 148 1.43 -10.74 -1.90
CA ALA A 148 0.64 -10.60 -3.12
C ALA A 148 0.51 -9.13 -3.56
N ILE A 149 0.25 -8.22 -2.61
CA ILE A 149 0.16 -6.77 -2.88
C ILE A 149 1.51 -6.20 -3.28
N LYS A 150 2.59 -6.52 -2.55
CA LYS A 150 3.94 -6.00 -2.83
C LYS A 150 4.48 -6.41 -4.19
N ASN A 151 4.00 -7.53 -4.73
CA ASN A 151 4.35 -8.01 -6.06
C ASN A 151 3.56 -7.32 -7.19
N LYS A 152 2.57 -6.49 -6.89
CA LYS A 152 1.80 -5.75 -7.91
C LYS A 152 2.63 -4.60 -8.49
N PRO A 153 2.46 -4.27 -9.78
CA PRO A 153 3.23 -3.23 -10.45
C PRO A 153 2.72 -1.81 -10.15
N VAL A 154 2.42 -1.50 -8.88
CA VAL A 154 1.78 -0.22 -8.49
C VAL A 154 2.65 0.99 -8.83
N ALA A 155 3.96 0.87 -8.64
CA ALA A 155 4.92 1.94 -8.94
C ALA A 155 5.04 2.27 -10.43
N THR A 156 4.69 1.35 -11.33
CA THR A 156 4.83 1.53 -12.79
C THR A 156 3.51 1.65 -13.52
N ARG A 157 2.43 1.05 -13.01
CA ARG A 157 1.10 1.04 -13.64
C ARG A 157 0.03 1.77 -12.83
N GLY A 158 0.36 2.24 -11.64
CA GLY A 158 -0.60 2.84 -10.74
C GLY A 158 -1.37 1.80 -9.94
N TYR A 159 -2.21 2.32 -9.05
CA TYR A 159 -3.06 1.50 -8.19
C TYR A 159 -4.29 1.05 -8.98
N SER A 160 -4.79 -0.15 -8.68
CA SER A 160 -6.04 -0.66 -9.21
C SER A 160 -6.82 -1.34 -8.09
N PRO A 161 -8.14 -1.10 -7.97
CA PRO A 161 -9.00 -1.78 -6.99
C PRO A 161 -8.99 -3.30 -7.12
N ILE A 162 -8.71 -3.83 -8.32
CA ILE A 162 -8.56 -5.26 -8.59
C ILE A 162 -7.52 -5.90 -7.66
N TYR A 163 -6.46 -5.17 -7.29
CA TYR A 163 -5.44 -5.68 -6.38
C TYR A 163 -5.99 -5.97 -4.98
N LEU A 164 -6.91 -5.13 -4.49
CA LEU A 164 -7.58 -5.37 -3.22
C LEU A 164 -8.63 -6.47 -3.36
N GLN A 165 -9.36 -6.51 -4.48
CA GLN A 165 -10.37 -7.54 -4.74
C GLN A 165 -9.78 -8.95 -4.78
N GLU A 166 -8.64 -9.14 -5.43
CA GLU A 166 -7.91 -10.42 -5.45
C GLU A 166 -7.51 -10.88 -4.04
N VAL A 167 -7.00 -9.96 -3.22
CA VAL A 167 -6.65 -10.23 -1.83
C VAL A 167 -7.89 -10.57 -1.01
N ALA A 168 -8.96 -9.80 -1.16
CA ALA A 168 -10.19 -10.01 -0.42
C ALA A 168 -10.79 -11.40 -0.69
N ASN A 169 -10.80 -11.82 -1.95
CA ASN A 169 -11.21 -13.16 -2.36
C ASN A 169 -10.31 -14.24 -1.75
N SER A 170 -8.99 -14.06 -1.80
CA SER A 170 -8.03 -14.98 -1.18
C SER A 170 -8.24 -15.12 0.33
N VAL A 171 -8.49 -14.02 1.06
CA VAL A 171 -8.81 -14.06 2.49
C VAL A 171 -10.09 -14.89 2.72
N LYS A 172 -11.17 -14.60 1.99
CA LYS A 172 -12.45 -15.30 2.10
C LYS A 172 -12.31 -16.81 1.82
N GLU A 173 -11.55 -17.17 0.79
CA GLU A 173 -11.25 -18.57 0.46
C GLU A 173 -10.46 -19.27 1.56
N ASN A 174 -9.42 -18.62 2.11
CA ASN A 174 -8.62 -19.17 3.19
C ASN A 174 -9.42 -19.37 4.49
N VAL A 175 -10.30 -18.41 4.84
CA VAL A 175 -11.23 -18.56 5.98
C VAL A 175 -12.16 -19.75 5.75
N THR A 176 -12.80 -19.84 4.58
CA THR A 176 -13.70 -20.95 4.22
C THR A 176 -12.98 -22.30 4.29
N LYS A 177 -11.74 -22.36 3.77
CA LYS A 177 -10.89 -23.55 3.81
C LYS A 177 -10.51 -23.93 5.24
N PHE A 178 -10.24 -22.96 6.11
CA PHE A 178 -9.97 -23.21 7.52
C PHE A 178 -11.18 -23.82 8.20
N GLU A 179 -12.36 -23.19 8.08
CA GLU A 179 -13.62 -23.67 8.68
C GLU A 179 -14.01 -25.07 8.22
N SER A 180 -13.73 -25.42 6.95
CA SER A 180 -14.03 -26.76 6.41
C SER A 180 -13.36 -27.90 7.21
N LYS A 181 -12.25 -27.59 7.88
CA LYS A 181 -11.46 -28.52 8.70
C LYS A 181 -11.81 -28.47 10.18
N ARG A 182 -12.75 -27.60 10.59
CA ARG A 182 -13.12 -27.37 11.99
C ARG A 182 -14.54 -27.83 12.28
N LYS A 183 -14.82 -28.01 13.57
CA LYS A 183 -16.15 -28.33 14.11
C LYS A 183 -16.99 -27.08 14.40
N TYR A 184 -16.39 -25.90 14.35
CA TYR A 184 -17.02 -24.61 14.53
C TYR A 184 -16.93 -23.78 13.24
N ALA A 185 -17.72 -22.71 13.17
CA ALA A 185 -17.61 -21.66 12.17
C ALA A 185 -17.03 -20.40 12.81
N LEU A 186 -16.47 -19.51 11.99
CA LEU A 186 -16.08 -18.18 12.38
C LEU A 186 -17.22 -17.22 12.03
N LYS A 187 -17.50 -16.28 12.92
CA LYS A 187 -18.49 -15.25 12.68
C LYS A 187 -18.04 -14.32 11.55
N LYS A 188 -18.98 -13.62 10.90
CA LYS A 188 -18.67 -12.71 9.78
C LYS A 188 -17.72 -11.59 10.21
N GLU A 189 -17.87 -11.12 11.45
CA GLU A 189 -17.03 -10.18 12.20
C GLU A 189 -15.55 -10.52 12.04
N PHE A 190 -15.17 -11.80 12.19
CA PHE A 190 -13.79 -12.24 12.05
C PHE A 190 -13.24 -11.94 10.66
N THR A 191 -14.05 -12.20 9.62
CA THR A 191 -13.62 -12.01 8.23
C THR A 191 -13.52 -10.53 7.90
N VAL A 192 -14.47 -9.72 8.37
CA VAL A 192 -14.42 -8.25 8.22
C VAL A 192 -13.19 -7.67 8.92
N ASP A 193 -12.96 -8.03 10.19
CA ASP A 193 -11.81 -7.55 10.95
C ASP A 193 -10.48 -8.02 10.34
N LEU A 194 -10.41 -9.25 9.83
CA LEU A 194 -9.22 -9.74 9.15
C LEU A 194 -8.94 -9.00 7.83
N LEU A 195 -9.98 -8.70 7.05
CA LEU A 195 -9.84 -7.91 5.81
C LEU A 195 -9.36 -6.50 6.12
N LEU A 196 -10.00 -5.82 7.08
CA LEU A 196 -9.59 -4.49 7.53
C LEU A 196 -8.15 -4.47 8.05
N TYR A 197 -7.75 -5.49 8.81
CA TYR A 197 -6.39 -5.64 9.32
C TYR A 197 -5.35 -5.76 8.20
N VAL A 198 -5.56 -6.67 7.26
CA VAL A 198 -4.66 -6.88 6.11
C VAL A 198 -4.54 -5.61 5.27
N PHE A 199 -5.67 -4.94 5.06
CA PHE A 199 -5.74 -3.72 4.27
C PHE A 199 -5.06 -2.53 4.97
N ASP A 200 -5.27 -2.32 6.27
CA ASP A 200 -4.55 -1.30 7.04
C ASP A 200 -3.01 -1.46 6.92
N LYS A 201 -2.52 -2.71 6.99
CA LYS A 201 -1.09 -3.02 6.80
C LYS A 201 -0.61 -2.74 5.37
N ALA A 202 -1.44 -3.02 4.37
CA ALA A 202 -1.11 -2.84 2.96
C ALA A 202 -1.18 -1.37 2.50
N GLY A 203 -2.06 -0.57 3.12
CA GLY A 203 -2.40 0.79 2.69
C GLY A 203 -1.20 1.71 2.57
N ARG A 204 -0.24 1.62 3.51
CA ARG A 204 1.00 2.41 3.47
C ARG A 204 1.82 2.13 2.21
N TRP A 205 2.07 0.85 1.92
CA TRP A 205 2.88 0.45 0.76
C TRP A 205 2.21 0.82 -0.56
N LEU A 206 0.88 0.65 -0.65
CA LEU A 206 0.10 1.04 -1.84
C LEU A 206 0.16 2.56 -2.07
N SER A 207 0.01 3.35 -1.01
CA SER A 207 0.07 4.81 -1.05
C SER A 207 1.45 5.30 -1.52
N GLU A 208 2.52 4.77 -0.93
CA GLU A 208 3.90 5.12 -1.30
C GLU A 208 4.23 4.72 -2.75
N SER A 209 3.82 3.51 -3.15
CA SER A 209 4.04 3.01 -4.51
C SER A 209 3.28 3.81 -5.55
N HIS A 210 2.02 4.18 -5.28
CA HIS A 210 1.23 4.98 -6.20
C HIS A 210 1.73 6.42 -6.29
N LYS A 211 2.21 6.99 -5.18
CA LYS A 211 2.88 8.29 -5.20
C LYS A 211 4.10 8.30 -6.13
N LYS A 212 4.89 7.22 -6.13
CA LYS A 212 6.01 7.05 -7.08
C LYS A 212 5.50 7.01 -8.53
N PHE A 213 4.46 6.24 -8.79
CA PHE A 213 3.81 6.22 -10.11
C PHE A 213 3.35 7.61 -10.57
N LYS A 214 2.72 8.39 -9.68
CA LYS A 214 2.32 9.77 -9.97
C LYS A 214 3.53 10.64 -10.30
N MET A 215 4.59 10.60 -9.51
CA MET A 215 5.81 11.38 -9.77
C MET A 215 6.42 11.09 -11.14
N ASP A 216 6.37 9.83 -11.57
CA ASP A 216 6.98 9.39 -12.82
C ASP A 216 6.09 9.61 -14.06
N ASN A 217 4.77 9.59 -13.89
CA ASN A 217 3.81 9.55 -15.02
C ASN A 217 2.85 10.74 -15.09
N ASP A 218 2.64 11.49 -14.00
CA ASP A 218 1.80 12.68 -14.02
C ASP A 218 2.52 13.80 -14.78
N ALA A 219 1.93 14.27 -15.87
CA ALA A 219 2.60 15.19 -16.78
C ALA A 219 3.01 16.50 -16.10
N VAL A 220 2.17 17.04 -15.21
CA VAL A 220 2.46 18.27 -14.48
C VAL A 220 3.59 18.02 -13.48
N THR A 221 3.45 16.99 -12.65
CA THR A 221 4.43 16.63 -11.63
C THR A 221 5.79 16.31 -12.24
N TYR A 222 5.81 15.52 -13.32
CA TYR A 222 7.01 15.17 -14.06
C TYR A 222 7.66 16.43 -14.64
N VAL A 223 6.90 17.28 -15.33
CA VAL A 223 7.43 18.52 -15.91
C VAL A 223 8.02 19.39 -14.82
N GLU A 224 7.29 19.65 -13.74
CA GLU A 224 7.76 20.45 -12.61
C GLU A 224 9.00 19.85 -11.93
N SER A 225 9.13 18.52 -11.86
CA SER A 225 10.35 17.85 -11.36
C SER A 225 11.60 18.22 -12.17
N LYS A 226 11.45 18.59 -13.46
CA LYS A 226 12.56 18.99 -14.34
C LYS A 226 12.87 20.48 -14.26
N LYS A 227 12.07 21.30 -13.56
CA LYS A 227 12.19 22.76 -13.52
C LYS A 227 13.60 23.23 -13.19
N MET A 228 14.22 22.65 -12.17
CA MET A 228 15.57 23.03 -11.73
C MET A 228 16.63 22.75 -12.81
N GLN A 229 16.54 21.60 -13.48
CA GLN A 229 17.43 21.25 -14.59
C GLN A 229 17.30 22.23 -15.75
N TYR A 230 16.06 22.58 -16.12
CA TYR A 230 15.82 23.58 -17.17
C TYR A 230 16.26 24.99 -16.77
N TYR A 231 16.15 25.34 -15.48
CA TYR A 231 16.68 26.60 -14.98
C TYR A 231 18.21 26.66 -15.10
N ASN A 232 18.92 25.59 -14.74
CA ASN A 232 20.37 25.50 -14.87
C ASN A 232 20.81 25.65 -16.34
N ILE A 233 20.13 24.97 -17.26
CA ILE A 233 20.34 25.13 -18.71
C ILE A 233 20.15 26.59 -19.14
N PHE A 234 19.02 27.20 -18.75
CA PHE A 234 18.70 28.58 -19.08
C PHE A 234 19.76 29.56 -18.55
N ARG A 235 20.16 29.40 -17.29
CA ARG A 235 21.21 30.19 -16.62
C ARG A 235 22.54 30.06 -17.35
N SER A 236 22.93 28.84 -17.72
CA SER A 236 24.18 28.59 -18.45
C SER A 236 24.18 29.26 -19.83
N PHE A 237 23.06 29.22 -20.56
CA PHE A 237 22.91 29.98 -21.81
C PHE A 237 22.96 31.51 -21.62
N CYS A 238 22.35 32.04 -20.54
CA CYS A 238 22.43 33.48 -20.24
C CYS A 238 23.87 33.93 -19.94
N ARG A 239 24.71 33.02 -19.43
CA ARG A 239 26.16 33.24 -19.22
C ARG A 239 27.01 33.10 -20.49
N GLY A 240 26.39 32.76 -21.62
CA GLY A 240 27.08 32.60 -22.90
C GLY A 240 27.68 31.21 -23.13
N SER A 241 27.35 30.21 -22.32
CA SER A 241 27.79 28.82 -22.55
C SER A 241 27.29 28.29 -23.90
N SER A 242 28.13 27.49 -24.56
CA SER A 242 27.74 26.79 -25.79
C SER A 242 26.83 25.60 -25.47
N SER A 243 26.03 25.16 -26.45
CA SER A 243 25.15 23.99 -26.25
C SER A 243 25.93 22.71 -25.90
N ALA A 244 27.18 22.58 -26.37
CA ALA A 244 28.04 21.42 -26.07
C ALA A 244 28.48 21.42 -24.61
N VAL A 245 28.83 22.58 -24.05
CA VAL A 245 29.20 22.72 -22.63
C VAL A 245 28.02 22.39 -21.73
N VAL A 246 26.84 22.95 -22.02
CA VAL A 246 25.61 22.67 -21.27
C VAL A 246 25.24 21.18 -21.31
N PHE A 247 25.39 20.55 -22.47
CA PHE A 247 25.12 19.12 -22.60
C PHE A 247 26.11 18.26 -21.81
N GLY A 248 27.39 18.63 -21.82
CA GLY A 248 28.43 17.98 -21.00
C GLY A 248 28.14 18.08 -19.50
N GLU A 249 27.81 19.28 -19.00
CA GLU A 249 27.42 19.50 -17.61
C GLU A 249 26.22 18.62 -17.20
N LEU A 250 25.22 18.52 -18.07
CA LEU A 250 24.00 17.75 -17.79
C LEU A 250 24.24 16.23 -17.77
N ILE A 251 25.11 15.73 -18.64
CA ILE A 251 25.56 14.32 -18.60
C ILE A 251 26.32 14.05 -17.29
N CYS A 252 27.27 14.91 -16.94
CA CYS A 252 28.06 14.76 -15.71
C CYS A 252 27.17 14.76 -14.46
N GLU A 253 26.21 15.68 -14.35
CA GLU A 253 25.28 15.76 -13.22
C GLU A 253 24.46 14.46 -13.08
N LYS A 254 23.94 13.92 -14.20
CA LYS A 254 23.23 12.63 -14.21
C LYS A 254 24.14 11.47 -13.81
N LEU A 255 25.33 11.37 -14.41
CA LEU A 255 26.27 10.29 -14.14
C LEU A 255 26.74 10.33 -12.68
N SER A 256 27.01 11.50 -12.11
CA SER A 256 27.37 11.65 -10.71
C SER A 256 26.29 11.11 -9.79
N SER A 257 25.02 11.49 -9.99
CA SER A 257 23.90 10.98 -9.20
C SER A 257 23.75 9.46 -9.32
N SER A 258 23.78 8.92 -10.55
CA SER A 258 23.68 7.47 -10.78
C SER A 258 24.85 6.70 -10.16
N THR A 259 26.05 7.28 -10.19
CA THR A 259 27.24 6.65 -9.61
C THR A 259 27.15 6.60 -8.09
N VAL A 260 26.72 7.70 -7.44
CA VAL A 260 26.52 7.73 -5.99
C VAL A 260 25.47 6.72 -5.56
N GLU A 261 24.31 6.68 -6.24
CA GLU A 261 23.25 5.71 -5.94
C GLU A 261 23.74 4.26 -6.10
N ALA A 262 24.44 3.96 -7.20
CA ALA A 262 25.00 2.63 -7.44
C ALA A 262 26.02 2.22 -6.36
N VAL A 263 26.88 3.15 -5.92
CA VAL A 263 27.83 2.92 -4.82
C VAL A 263 27.08 2.68 -3.51
N CYS A 264 26.11 3.52 -3.15
CA CYS A 264 25.32 3.35 -1.92
C CYS A 264 24.56 2.02 -1.90
N ASN A 265 23.91 1.64 -3.00
CA ASN A 265 23.22 0.35 -3.12
C ASN A 265 24.19 -0.83 -2.95
N LYS A 266 25.37 -0.75 -3.59
CA LYS A 266 26.40 -1.77 -3.43
C LYS A 266 26.90 -1.85 -1.98
N THR A 267 27.21 -0.71 -1.36
CA THR A 267 27.64 -0.65 0.04
C THR A 267 26.59 -1.19 0.99
N ALA A 268 25.30 -0.92 0.77
CA ALA A 268 24.22 -1.45 1.59
C ALA A 268 24.11 -2.98 1.48
N ILE A 269 24.26 -3.53 0.27
CA ILE A 269 24.30 -4.99 0.03
C ILE A 269 25.52 -5.61 0.71
N ASP A 270 26.70 -5.03 0.52
CA ASP A 270 27.95 -5.53 1.08
C ASP A 270 27.91 -5.50 2.63
N LEU A 271 27.42 -4.40 3.21
CA LEU A 271 27.24 -4.26 4.66
C LEU A 271 26.22 -5.25 5.22
N ALA A 272 25.08 -5.44 4.55
CA ALA A 272 24.10 -6.44 4.98
C ALA A 272 24.68 -7.87 4.92
N GLY A 273 25.50 -8.15 3.90
CA GLY A 273 26.25 -9.40 3.77
C GLY A 273 27.24 -9.59 4.92
N GLU A 274 28.03 -8.58 5.23
CA GLU A 274 28.99 -8.60 6.33
C GLU A 274 28.30 -8.77 7.69
N MET A 275 27.22 -8.03 7.93
CA MET A 275 26.44 -8.14 9.17
C MET A 275 25.88 -9.56 9.36
N LYS A 276 25.41 -10.19 8.28
CA LYS A 276 24.92 -11.57 8.30
C LYS A 276 26.02 -12.58 8.63
N CYS A 277 27.24 -12.36 8.15
CA CYS A 277 28.39 -13.23 8.39
C CYS A 277 29.00 -13.03 9.79
N SER A 278 29.10 -11.79 10.25
CA SER A 278 29.89 -11.41 11.44
C SER A 278 29.06 -11.34 12.72
N PHE A 279 27.73 -11.22 12.65
CA PHE A 279 26.88 -11.08 13.83
C PHE A 279 25.81 -12.19 13.90
N PRO A 280 25.87 -13.09 14.90
CA PRO A 280 24.93 -14.21 15.05
C PRO A 280 23.46 -13.78 15.18
N ALA A 281 23.21 -12.56 15.66
CA ALA A 281 21.86 -11.99 15.73
C ALA A 281 21.20 -11.79 14.34
N PHE A 282 22.01 -11.66 13.29
CA PHE A 282 21.57 -11.41 11.91
C PHE A 282 21.84 -12.60 10.96
N SER A 283 22.38 -13.71 11.45
CA SER A 283 22.77 -14.89 10.64
C SER A 283 21.62 -15.86 10.33
N GLY A 284 20.42 -15.63 10.89
CA GLY A 284 19.25 -16.49 10.69
C GLY A 284 18.55 -16.23 9.35
N ASN A 285 18.32 -17.30 8.56
CA ASN A 285 17.37 -17.26 7.46
C ASN A 285 15.95 -17.36 8.04
N ARG A 286 15.19 -16.25 8.02
CA ARG A 286 13.75 -16.22 8.33
C ARG A 286 12.95 -15.85 7.08
#